data_AF-A0A6A4UCT3-F1
#
_entry.id   AF-A0A6A4UCT3-F1
#
_cell.length_a   1.000
_cell.length_b   1.000
_cell.length_c   1.000
_cell.angle_alpha   90.00
_cell.angle_beta   90.00
_cell.angle_gamma   90.00
#
_symmetry.space_group_name_H-M   'P 1'
#
loop_
_entity.id
_entity.type
_entity.pdbx_description
1 polymer ?
#
loop_
_entity_poly.entity_id
_entity_poly.type
_entity_poly.pdbx_seq_one_letter_code
_entity_poly.pdbx_strand_id
1 'polypeptide(L)'
;MKSTFVLLSLLMSLHLLAQNKGENTPSFFDDSELKEYSIQNILVEGEVENPSSVDLQLLYLNSFPTKIVVYGKDKNKFTGSYFVSGYSLFDIINQKKIKKANEAEFKPAVDLYVVVESDKGEKVVFSWGELFYSKNNYRAIIAKSVRSINPSKMKMKWTLPESTMLICGDDAFNFRSISNPTKITVKSFAGNYSKERVKEIYTPEFTFVNNDVNVTAKDISGIERRKFRGLGYGHGMGWKGTEEVEGFVFKDVINKYLTIDEKQIASTILCISAKDGYRVTYSLSEIVNRNDMNDFLLIEKNSSLEEGKYNLVATPDFFVDRNVRSVEKIEILNVK
;
A
#
# COMPACT_ATOMS: atom_id res chain seq x y z
N MET A 1 25.62 52.32 -48.36
CA MET A 1 24.47 51.92 -47.51
C MET A 1 24.19 50.46 -47.81
N LYS A 2 24.76 49.45 -47.11
CA LYS A 2 24.63 49.01 -45.70
C LYS A 2 23.18 48.78 -45.23
N SER A 3 22.72 47.52 -45.35
CA SER A 3 21.92 46.73 -44.37
C SER A 3 21.52 45.40 -45.04
N THR A 4 22.31 44.34 -45.02
CA THR A 4 22.47 43.37 -43.91
C THR A 4 21.14 42.98 -43.29
N PHE A 5 20.45 41.98 -43.86
CA PHE A 5 19.44 41.20 -43.14
C PHE A 5 20.09 39.91 -42.65
N VAL A 6 20.09 39.78 -41.33
CA VAL A 6 20.77 38.75 -40.54
C VAL A 6 20.00 37.44 -40.67
N LEU A 7 20.70 36.43 -41.18
CA LEU A 7 20.36 35.02 -41.07
C LEU A 7 20.57 34.61 -39.61
N LEU A 8 19.53 34.62 -38.78
CA LEU A 8 19.63 34.12 -37.41
C LEU A 8 19.24 32.64 -37.37
N SER A 9 20.28 31.82 -37.41
CA SER A 9 20.32 30.40 -37.08
C SER A 9 19.63 30.09 -35.75
N LEU A 10 18.47 29.44 -35.78
CA LEU A 10 17.89 28.76 -34.62
C LEU A 10 18.27 27.27 -34.67
N LEU A 11 19.57 27.00 -34.53
CA LEU A 11 20.04 25.68 -34.09
C LEU A 11 19.77 25.61 -32.57
N MET A 12 18.53 25.31 -32.20
CA MET A 12 18.26 24.75 -30.88
C MET A 12 18.90 23.37 -30.87
N SER A 13 20.15 23.33 -30.42
CA SER A 13 20.80 22.11 -29.96
C SER A 13 19.97 21.58 -28.80
N LEU A 14 19.09 20.63 -29.11
CA LEU A 14 18.59 19.64 -28.17
C LEU A 14 19.81 18.98 -27.53
N HIS A 15 20.25 19.55 -26.41
CA HIS A 15 21.03 18.82 -25.43
C HIS A 15 20.06 17.82 -24.83
N LEU A 16 19.86 16.68 -25.52
CA LEU A 16 19.67 15.43 -24.80
C LEU A 16 20.88 15.32 -23.89
N LEU A 17 20.70 15.70 -22.62
CA LEU A 17 21.54 15.20 -21.56
C LEU A 17 21.27 13.69 -21.49
N ALA A 18 21.92 12.94 -22.38
CA ALA A 18 22.34 11.61 -22.04
C ALA A 18 23.17 11.78 -20.75
N GLN A 19 22.60 11.43 -19.61
CA GLN A 19 23.37 11.33 -18.38
C GLN A 19 24.55 10.41 -18.69
N ASN A 20 25.75 11.01 -18.77
CA ASN A 20 26.99 10.28 -18.83
C ASN A 20 26.95 9.23 -17.72
N LYS A 21 27.23 7.96 -18.06
CA LYS A 21 27.51 6.89 -17.11
C LYS A 21 28.45 7.45 -16.05
N GLY A 22 27.94 7.66 -14.84
CA GLY A 22 28.63 8.43 -13.83
C GLY A 22 29.74 7.62 -13.21
N GLU A 23 30.97 7.78 -13.70
CA GLU A 23 32.17 7.46 -12.93
C GLU A 23 32.36 8.43 -11.73
N ASN A 24 31.46 9.41 -11.54
CA ASN A 24 31.56 10.48 -10.55
C ASN A 24 30.31 10.68 -9.67
N THR A 25 29.36 9.74 -9.62
CA THR A 25 28.27 9.85 -8.63
C THR A 25 28.72 9.23 -7.30
N PRO A 26 28.43 9.87 -6.15
CA PRO A 26 28.67 9.24 -4.84
C PRO A 26 27.63 8.16 -4.51
N SER A 27 26.66 7.90 -5.41
CA SER A 27 25.49 7.06 -5.18
C SER A 27 25.73 5.65 -5.71
N PHE A 28 25.76 4.68 -4.79
CA PHE A 28 25.85 3.25 -5.13
C PHE A 28 24.66 2.74 -5.98
N PHE A 29 23.60 3.54 -6.13
CA PHE A 29 22.43 3.18 -6.92
C PHE A 29 22.58 3.50 -8.42
N ASP A 30 23.59 4.28 -8.80
CA ASP A 30 23.78 4.75 -10.17
C ASP A 30 24.86 3.97 -10.95
N ASP A 31 25.55 3.04 -10.29
CA ASP A 31 26.73 2.34 -10.80
C ASP A 31 26.42 1.12 -11.68
N SER A 32 25.16 0.95 -12.11
CA SER A 32 24.72 -0.23 -12.85
C SER A 32 23.84 0.07 -14.07
N GLU A 33 23.65 -0.98 -14.87
CA GLU A 33 22.79 -0.94 -16.05
C GLU A 33 21.36 -0.56 -15.69
N LEU A 34 20.87 0.50 -16.34
CA LEU A 34 19.48 0.93 -16.33
C LEU A 34 18.74 0.19 -17.43
N LYS A 35 17.67 -0.49 -17.08
CA LYS A 35 16.67 -0.96 -18.05
C LYS A 35 15.41 -0.13 -17.90
N GLU A 36 14.96 0.44 -19.01
CA GLU A 36 13.68 1.14 -19.10
C GLU A 36 12.62 0.25 -19.74
N TYR A 37 11.37 0.45 -19.33
CA TYR A 37 10.23 -0.31 -19.82
C TYR A 37 9.23 0.63 -20.49
N SER A 38 8.55 0.12 -21.51
CA SER A 38 7.33 0.76 -22.02
C SER A 38 6.17 0.32 -21.14
N ILE A 39 5.44 1.28 -20.59
CA ILE A 39 4.25 1.02 -19.77
C ILE A 39 3.04 1.24 -20.68
N GLN A 40 2.11 0.29 -20.67
CA GLN A 40 0.85 0.42 -21.39
C GLN A 40 -0.06 1.46 -20.71
N ASN A 41 -1.11 1.89 -21.41
CA ASN A 41 -2.11 2.75 -20.82
C ASN A 41 -2.78 2.05 -19.61
N ILE A 42 -2.88 2.75 -18.49
CA ILE A 42 -3.52 2.24 -17.27
C ILE A 42 -4.93 2.79 -17.20
N LEU A 43 -5.94 1.94 -17.37
CA LEU A 43 -7.34 2.29 -17.15
C LEU A 43 -7.61 2.42 -15.64
N VAL A 44 -8.18 3.55 -15.20
CA VAL A 44 -8.69 3.69 -13.84
C VAL A 44 -10.22 3.78 -13.87
N GLU A 45 -10.88 2.87 -13.16
CA GLU A 45 -12.34 2.69 -13.16
C GLU A 45 -12.91 2.31 -11.79
N GLY A 46 -14.20 1.96 -11.74
CA GLY A 46 -14.93 1.63 -10.51
C GLY A 46 -15.58 2.86 -9.90
N GLU A 47 -15.37 3.09 -8.61
CA GLU A 47 -15.94 4.19 -7.82
C GLU A 47 -15.19 5.51 -8.02
N VAL A 48 -15.08 5.93 -9.29
CA VAL A 48 -14.43 7.19 -9.72
C VAL A 48 -15.32 7.95 -10.70
N GLU A 49 -15.17 9.28 -10.73
CA GLU A 49 -15.73 10.12 -11.78
C GLU A 49 -14.94 9.95 -13.08
N ASN A 50 -15.65 9.85 -14.21
CA ASN A 50 -15.08 9.76 -15.56
C ASN A 50 -13.97 8.69 -15.71
N PRO A 51 -14.31 7.38 -15.61
CA PRO A 51 -13.38 6.29 -15.84
C PRO A 51 -12.66 6.45 -17.18
N SER A 52 -11.32 6.43 -17.16
CA SER A 52 -10.50 6.52 -18.37
C SER A 52 -9.04 6.21 -18.06
N SER A 53 -8.25 6.02 -19.12
CA SER A 53 -6.81 5.86 -18.98
C SER A 53 -6.13 7.12 -18.44
N VAL A 54 -5.03 6.94 -17.72
CA VAL A 54 -4.19 8.03 -17.21
C VAL A 54 -2.98 8.23 -18.10
N ASP A 55 -2.66 9.49 -18.41
CA ASP A 55 -1.41 9.85 -19.03
C ASP A 55 -0.29 9.85 -18.00
N LEU A 56 0.48 8.76 -17.98
CA LEU A 56 1.57 8.57 -17.02
C LEU A 56 2.70 9.59 -17.19
N GLN A 57 2.87 10.20 -18.38
CA GLN A 57 3.96 11.14 -18.63
C GLN A 57 3.80 12.45 -17.83
N LEU A 58 2.58 12.73 -17.36
CA LEU A 58 2.27 13.90 -16.54
C LEU A 58 2.53 13.66 -15.04
N LEU A 59 2.88 12.44 -14.65
CA LEU A 59 3.07 12.06 -13.25
C LEU A 59 4.55 12.09 -12.83
N TYR A 60 4.77 12.28 -11.54
CA TYR A 60 6.10 12.18 -10.95
C TYR A 60 6.60 10.74 -10.94
N LEU A 61 7.90 10.57 -11.19
CA LEU A 61 8.59 9.32 -10.93
C LEU A 61 8.99 9.28 -9.46
N ASN A 62 8.60 8.19 -8.80
CA ASN A 62 9.01 7.86 -7.46
C ASN A 62 10.06 6.76 -7.52
N SER A 63 11.09 6.88 -6.69
CA SER A 63 12.24 5.97 -6.70
C SER A 63 12.59 5.48 -5.32
N PHE A 64 12.95 4.20 -5.21
CA PHE A 64 13.43 3.61 -3.96
C PHE A 64 14.24 2.34 -4.21
N PRO A 65 15.15 1.96 -3.29
CA PRO A 65 15.76 0.64 -3.30
C PRO A 65 14.76 -0.42 -2.82
N THR A 66 14.82 -1.60 -3.41
CA THR A 66 14.03 -2.76 -3.01
C THR A 66 14.77 -4.07 -3.22
N LYS A 67 14.33 -5.10 -2.52
CA LYS A 67 14.77 -6.49 -2.67
C LYS A 67 13.59 -7.28 -3.22
N ILE A 68 13.81 -8.10 -4.23
CA ILE A 68 12.80 -9.04 -4.70
C ILE A 68 13.13 -10.40 -4.11
N VAL A 69 12.19 -10.91 -3.31
CA VAL A 69 12.29 -12.22 -2.66
C VAL A 69 11.00 -12.96 -2.92
N VAL A 70 11.12 -14.10 -3.61
CA VAL A 70 10.02 -15.02 -3.86
C VAL A 70 9.88 -15.93 -2.65
N TYR A 71 8.70 -15.94 -2.06
CA TYR A 71 8.37 -16.86 -1.00
C TYR A 71 8.43 -18.30 -1.52
N GLY A 72 9.02 -19.20 -0.74
CA GLY A 72 9.01 -20.63 -1.04
C GLY A 72 8.79 -21.42 0.24
N LYS A 73 7.83 -22.36 0.20
CA LYS A 73 7.41 -23.18 1.35
C LYS A 73 8.58 -23.79 2.14
N ASP A 74 9.60 -24.30 1.43
CA ASP A 74 10.80 -24.87 2.05
C ASP A 74 11.94 -23.86 2.17
N LYS A 75 12.08 -22.97 1.18
CA LYS A 75 13.15 -21.97 1.13
C LYS A 75 12.75 -20.78 0.27
N ASN A 76 12.91 -19.60 0.87
CA ASN A 76 12.78 -18.33 0.16
C ASN A 76 13.87 -18.16 -0.90
N LYS A 77 13.49 -17.61 -2.05
CA LYS A 77 14.39 -17.34 -3.17
C LYS A 77 14.61 -15.85 -3.32
N PHE A 78 15.78 -15.38 -2.89
CA PHE A 78 16.25 -14.04 -3.24
C PHE A 78 16.54 -13.98 -4.74
N THR A 79 15.86 -13.08 -5.47
CA THR A 79 16.05 -12.95 -6.93
C THR A 79 16.93 -11.78 -7.30
N GLY A 80 16.94 -10.72 -6.50
CA GLY A 80 17.85 -9.59 -6.70
C GLY A 80 17.56 -8.39 -5.81
N SER A 81 18.48 -7.43 -5.88
CA SER A 81 18.36 -6.11 -5.27
C SER A 81 18.35 -5.07 -6.38
N TYR A 82 17.46 -4.08 -6.28
CA TYR A 82 17.21 -3.13 -7.36
C TYR A 82 16.94 -1.73 -6.84
N PHE A 83 17.36 -0.73 -7.62
CA PHE A 83 16.87 0.63 -7.50
C PHE A 83 15.81 0.83 -8.58
N VAL A 84 14.59 1.10 -8.15
CA VAL A 84 13.42 1.14 -9.04
C VAL A 84 12.91 2.57 -9.13
N SER A 85 12.46 2.97 -10.32
CA SER A 85 11.77 4.25 -10.55
C SER A 85 10.50 3.99 -11.35
N GLY A 86 9.40 4.64 -10.97
CA GLY A 86 8.11 4.39 -11.61
C GLY A 86 7.00 5.29 -11.11
N TYR A 87 5.81 5.07 -11.65
CA TYR A 87 4.62 5.84 -11.30
C TYR A 87 3.93 5.18 -10.12
N SER A 88 3.70 5.92 -9.03
CA SER A 88 3.06 5.37 -7.85
C SER A 88 1.57 5.14 -8.10
N LEU A 89 1.00 4.11 -7.47
CA LEU A 89 -0.44 3.89 -7.50
C LEU A 89 -1.18 5.10 -6.90
N PHE A 90 -0.60 5.76 -5.88
CA PHE A 90 -1.10 7.02 -5.35
C PHE A 90 -1.26 8.06 -6.46
N ASP A 91 -0.18 8.38 -7.20
CA ASP A 91 -0.20 9.44 -8.22
C ASP A 91 -1.18 9.11 -9.36
N ILE A 92 -1.24 7.84 -9.78
CA ILE A 92 -2.14 7.39 -10.84
C ILE A 92 -3.60 7.54 -10.40
N ILE A 93 -3.94 7.08 -9.20
CA ILE A 93 -5.32 7.12 -8.69
C ILE A 93 -5.73 8.56 -8.35
N ASN A 94 -4.81 9.38 -7.87
CA ASN A 94 -5.06 10.78 -7.52
C ASN A 94 -5.40 11.67 -8.73
N GLN A 95 -5.23 11.17 -9.97
CA GLN A 95 -5.77 11.81 -11.18
C GLN A 95 -7.30 11.69 -11.31
N LYS A 96 -7.94 10.83 -10.52
CA LYS A 96 -9.38 10.58 -10.57
C LYS A 96 -10.03 11.08 -9.30
N LYS A 97 -11.15 11.79 -9.48
CA LYS A 97 -12.03 12.15 -8.37
C LYS A 97 -12.84 10.92 -7.96
N ILE A 98 -12.88 10.63 -6.67
CA ILE A 98 -13.62 9.49 -6.12
C ILE A 98 -15.12 9.75 -6.17
N LYS A 99 -15.89 8.73 -6.54
CA LYS A 99 -17.35 8.72 -6.51
C LYS A 99 -17.83 7.43 -5.88
N LYS A 100 -17.92 7.43 -4.54
CA LYS A 100 -18.22 6.22 -3.78
C LYS A 100 -19.64 5.74 -4.03
N ALA A 101 -19.81 4.43 -4.18
CA ALA A 101 -21.13 3.81 -4.28
C ALA A 101 -21.91 3.94 -2.96
N ASN A 102 -21.21 3.88 -1.83
CA ASN A 102 -21.79 3.93 -0.49
C ASN A 102 -21.67 5.32 0.19
N GLU A 103 -21.42 6.41 -0.55
CA GLU A 103 -21.16 7.74 0.02
C GLU A 103 -22.27 8.22 0.96
N ALA A 104 -23.53 7.91 0.65
CA ALA A 104 -24.69 8.25 1.46
C ALA A 104 -24.69 7.57 2.83
N GLU A 105 -24.05 6.40 2.94
CA GLU A 105 -23.98 5.62 4.18
C GLU A 105 -22.69 5.88 4.96
N PHE A 106 -21.56 6.05 4.25
CA PHE A 106 -20.26 6.29 4.85
C PHE A 106 -19.40 7.14 3.93
N LYS A 107 -19.20 8.40 4.34
CA LYS A 107 -18.44 9.39 3.58
C LYS A 107 -16.93 9.18 3.57
N PRO A 108 -16.26 8.80 4.69
CA PRO A 108 -14.81 8.64 4.69
C PRO A 108 -14.32 7.63 3.65
N ALA A 109 -13.16 7.88 3.03
CA ALA A 109 -12.59 6.99 2.02
C ALA A 109 -11.86 5.76 2.61
N VAL A 110 -11.74 5.68 3.94
CA VAL A 110 -10.99 4.64 4.64
C VAL A 110 -11.56 3.22 4.46
N ASP A 111 -12.78 3.07 3.94
CA ASP A 111 -13.38 1.77 3.60
C ASP A 111 -13.26 1.41 2.11
N LEU A 112 -12.53 2.21 1.33
CA LEU A 112 -12.22 1.91 -0.06
C LEU A 112 -11.04 0.94 -0.16
N TYR A 113 -10.99 0.19 -1.24
CA TYR A 113 -9.85 -0.61 -1.63
C TYR A 113 -9.66 -0.56 -3.14
N VAL A 114 -8.50 -0.98 -3.57
CA VAL A 114 -8.05 -0.90 -4.96
C VAL A 114 -7.68 -2.29 -5.42
N VAL A 115 -8.14 -2.65 -6.61
CA VAL A 115 -7.72 -3.86 -7.34
C VAL A 115 -6.86 -3.43 -8.51
N VAL A 116 -5.65 -3.98 -8.62
CA VAL A 116 -4.77 -3.79 -9.78
C VAL A 116 -4.75 -5.10 -10.58
N GLU A 117 -5.01 -5.02 -11.88
CA GLU A 117 -5.09 -6.17 -12.78
C GLU A 117 -4.03 -6.07 -13.89
N SER A 118 -3.37 -7.19 -14.20
CA SER A 118 -2.40 -7.31 -15.30
C SER A 118 -3.07 -7.57 -16.66
N ASP A 119 -2.28 -7.45 -17.74
CA ASP A 119 -2.66 -7.91 -19.08
C ASP A 119 -2.98 -9.42 -19.17
N LYS A 120 -2.60 -10.20 -18.15
CA LYS A 120 -2.91 -11.64 -18.01
C LYS A 120 -4.08 -11.92 -17.06
N GLY A 121 -4.71 -10.88 -16.52
CA GLY A 121 -5.83 -11.00 -15.58
C GLY A 121 -5.42 -11.35 -14.14
N GLU A 122 -4.11 -11.31 -13.81
CA GLU A 122 -3.65 -11.46 -12.43
C GLU A 122 -4.07 -10.24 -11.62
N LYS A 123 -4.61 -10.46 -10.42
CA LYS A 123 -5.12 -9.37 -9.56
C LYS A 123 -4.39 -9.33 -8.24
N VAL A 124 -4.10 -8.11 -7.80
CA VAL A 124 -3.60 -7.82 -6.47
C VAL A 124 -4.38 -6.66 -5.85
N VAL A 125 -4.38 -6.57 -4.53
CA VAL A 125 -5.20 -5.60 -3.81
C VAL A 125 -4.41 -4.73 -2.85
N PHE A 126 -4.92 -3.51 -2.66
CA PHE A 126 -4.40 -2.51 -1.74
C PHE A 126 -5.56 -1.89 -0.99
N SER A 127 -5.40 -1.60 0.30
CA SER A 127 -6.37 -0.72 0.96
C SER A 127 -6.17 0.70 0.48
N TRP A 128 -7.22 1.51 0.57
CA TRP A 128 -7.10 2.95 0.35
C TRP A 128 -6.08 3.58 1.30
N GLY A 129 -6.05 3.09 2.53
CA GLY A 129 -5.16 3.56 3.55
C GLY A 129 -3.67 3.37 3.28
N GLU A 130 -3.30 2.18 2.81
CA GLU A 130 -1.92 1.89 2.44
C GLU A 130 -1.41 2.86 1.36
N LEU A 131 -2.30 3.28 0.46
CA LEU A 131 -1.95 4.20 -0.63
C LEU A 131 -2.05 5.68 -0.24
N PHE A 132 -2.98 6.10 0.61
CA PHE A 132 -3.25 7.54 0.86
C PHE A 132 -2.98 8.00 2.29
N TYR A 133 -2.87 7.08 3.25
CA TYR A 133 -2.72 7.38 4.67
C TYR A 133 -1.36 6.94 5.23
N SER A 134 -0.68 6.01 4.58
CA SER A 134 0.65 5.53 4.96
C SER A 134 1.73 6.62 4.90
N LYS A 135 2.74 6.53 5.77
CA LYS A 135 3.97 7.34 5.68
C LYS A 135 4.76 7.10 4.38
N ASN A 136 4.58 5.91 3.78
CA ASN A 136 5.31 5.44 2.60
C ASN A 136 4.37 5.30 1.37
N ASN A 137 3.38 6.17 1.24
CA ASN A 137 2.31 6.14 0.23
C ASN A 137 2.77 6.03 -1.24
N TYR A 138 3.99 6.46 -1.57
CA TYR A 138 4.51 6.41 -2.95
C TYR A 138 5.25 5.11 -3.30
N ARG A 139 5.33 4.12 -2.41
CA ARG A 139 6.19 2.93 -2.58
C ARG A 139 5.51 1.71 -3.25
N ALA A 140 4.27 1.83 -3.68
CA ALA A 140 3.64 0.89 -4.61
C ALA A 140 3.70 1.51 -6.02
N ILE A 141 4.62 1.05 -6.88
CA ILE A 141 4.89 1.68 -8.18
C ILE A 141 4.76 0.69 -9.34
N ILE A 142 4.30 1.18 -10.48
CA ILE A 142 4.49 0.51 -11.77
C ILE A 142 5.84 0.95 -12.32
N ALA A 143 6.80 0.02 -12.39
CA ALA A 143 8.19 0.33 -12.68
C ALA A 143 8.38 0.82 -14.13
N LYS A 144 8.85 2.07 -14.28
CA LYS A 144 9.28 2.66 -15.56
C LYS A 144 10.72 2.30 -15.87
N SER A 145 11.56 2.19 -14.85
CA SER A 145 12.95 1.78 -15.00
C SER A 145 13.48 1.04 -13.77
N VAL A 146 14.46 0.17 -13.98
CA VAL A 146 15.10 -0.62 -12.94
C VAL A 146 16.62 -0.65 -13.17
N ARG A 147 17.37 -0.40 -12.10
CA ARG A 147 18.82 -0.66 -12.00
C ARG A 147 19.07 -1.80 -11.03
N SER A 148 20.07 -2.63 -11.32
CA SER A 148 20.51 -3.66 -10.38
C SER A 148 21.43 -3.06 -9.30
N ILE A 149 21.24 -3.44 -8.04
CA ILE A 149 22.17 -3.06 -6.97
C ILE A 149 23.10 -4.27 -6.75
N ASN A 150 24.24 -4.27 -7.45
CA ASN A 150 25.16 -5.39 -7.44
C ASN A 150 26.14 -5.29 -6.25
N PRO A 151 26.47 -6.39 -5.55
CA PRO A 151 27.45 -6.35 -4.48
C PRO A 151 28.84 -5.98 -5.02
N SER A 152 29.45 -4.91 -4.49
CA SER A 152 30.72 -4.36 -5.01
C SER A 152 31.91 -5.33 -4.97
N LYS A 153 31.90 -6.30 -4.04
CA LYS A 153 32.97 -7.31 -3.89
C LYS A 153 32.73 -8.59 -4.69
N MET A 154 31.58 -8.73 -5.35
CA MET A 154 31.22 -9.94 -6.08
C MET A 154 31.17 -9.64 -7.58
N LYS A 155 31.58 -10.61 -8.42
CA LYS A 155 31.45 -10.50 -9.87
C LYS A 155 30.03 -10.78 -10.39
N MET A 156 29.09 -11.05 -9.49
CA MET A 156 27.73 -11.40 -9.87
C MET A 156 26.91 -10.16 -10.23
N LYS A 157 26.03 -10.30 -11.21
CA LYS A 157 25.04 -9.29 -11.59
C LYS A 157 23.64 -9.85 -11.40
N TRP A 158 22.73 -9.04 -10.87
CA TRP A 158 21.32 -9.42 -10.80
C TRP A 158 20.66 -9.31 -12.17
N THR A 159 19.89 -10.31 -12.56
CA THR A 159 19.09 -10.27 -13.77
C THR A 159 18.03 -9.17 -13.64
N LEU A 160 17.94 -8.29 -14.63
CA LEU A 160 16.89 -7.28 -14.70
C LEU A 160 15.57 -7.93 -15.17
N PRO A 161 14.41 -7.52 -14.62
CA PRO A 161 13.11 -8.01 -15.08
C PRO A 161 12.93 -7.89 -16.60
N GLU A 162 12.18 -8.80 -17.21
CA GLU A 162 11.98 -8.77 -18.67
C GLU A 162 11.02 -7.65 -19.09
N SER A 163 9.98 -7.41 -18.28
CA SER A 163 8.93 -6.41 -18.51
C SER A 163 8.73 -5.49 -17.32
N THR A 164 7.87 -4.47 -17.48
CA THR A 164 7.42 -3.65 -16.35
C THR A 164 6.65 -4.51 -15.34
N MET A 165 6.76 -4.16 -14.07
CA MET A 165 6.10 -4.85 -12.96
C MET A 165 5.57 -3.85 -11.95
N LEU A 166 4.53 -4.24 -11.24
CA LEU A 166 4.14 -3.60 -9.98
C LEU A 166 5.13 -4.02 -8.88
N ILE A 167 5.69 -3.04 -8.18
CA ILE A 167 6.68 -3.24 -7.12
C ILE A 167 6.24 -2.51 -5.86
N CYS A 168 6.18 -3.25 -4.75
CA CYS A 168 5.80 -2.73 -3.43
C CYS A 168 7.05 -2.67 -2.55
N GLY A 169 7.51 -1.47 -2.18
CA GLY A 169 8.76 -1.27 -1.44
C GLY A 169 8.72 -1.70 0.02
N ASP A 170 7.53 -1.73 0.61
CA ASP A 170 7.33 -2.12 2.01
C ASP A 170 7.04 -3.63 2.17
N ASP A 171 6.87 -4.37 1.07
CA ASP A 171 6.63 -5.81 1.11
C ASP A 171 7.93 -6.61 1.35
N ALA A 172 7.87 -7.62 2.20
CA ALA A 172 8.97 -8.56 2.46
C ALA A 172 9.12 -9.58 1.34
N PHE A 173 7.99 -10.11 0.86
CA PHE A 173 7.90 -11.03 -0.26
C PHE A 173 7.07 -10.43 -1.39
N ASN A 174 7.42 -10.77 -2.62
CA ASN A 174 6.84 -10.16 -3.82
C ASN A 174 5.46 -10.75 -4.22
N PHE A 175 4.60 -11.06 -3.25
CA PHE A 175 3.26 -11.60 -3.50
C PHE A 175 2.42 -10.70 -4.41
N ARG A 176 2.60 -9.38 -4.31
CA ARG A 176 1.87 -8.38 -5.10
C ARG A 176 2.57 -7.94 -6.39
N SER A 177 3.69 -8.56 -6.74
CA SER A 177 4.44 -8.23 -7.95
C SER A 177 3.87 -8.94 -9.18
N ILE A 178 2.97 -8.25 -9.88
CA ILE A 178 2.43 -8.68 -11.17
C ILE A 178 3.12 -7.93 -12.32
N SER A 179 3.25 -8.61 -13.46
CA SER A 179 3.82 -8.04 -14.69
C SER A 179 2.75 -7.25 -15.46
N ASN A 180 3.16 -6.20 -16.18
CA ASN A 180 2.30 -5.43 -17.09
C ASN A 180 0.90 -5.09 -16.51
N PRO A 181 0.81 -4.32 -15.42
CA PRO A 181 -0.47 -3.80 -14.96
C PRO A 181 -1.15 -3.00 -16.08
N THR A 182 -2.46 -3.15 -16.24
CA THR A 182 -3.25 -2.44 -17.27
C THR A 182 -4.48 -1.75 -16.73
N LYS A 183 -4.97 -2.16 -15.56
CA LYS A 183 -6.25 -1.68 -15.01
C LYS A 183 -6.18 -1.55 -13.50
N ILE A 184 -6.82 -0.49 -13.00
CA ILE A 184 -7.00 -0.19 -11.58
C ILE A 184 -8.49 0.06 -11.34
N THR A 185 -9.09 -0.70 -10.44
CA THR A 185 -10.51 -0.56 -10.08
C THR A 185 -10.63 -0.16 -8.61
N VAL A 186 -11.25 0.99 -8.35
CA VAL A 186 -11.57 1.46 -6.98
C VAL A 186 -12.93 0.93 -6.56
N LYS A 187 -13.03 0.40 -5.33
CA LYS A 187 -14.27 -0.17 -4.77
C LYS A 187 -14.42 0.17 -3.30
N SER A 188 -15.64 0.36 -2.83
CA SER A 188 -15.98 0.36 -1.42
C SER A 188 -16.15 -1.08 -0.92
N PHE A 189 -15.79 -1.32 0.33
CA PHE A 189 -16.07 -2.60 0.96
C PHE A 189 -17.57 -2.71 1.27
N ALA A 190 -18.22 -3.72 0.69
CA ALA A 190 -19.62 -4.00 0.94
C ALA A 190 -19.78 -4.76 2.25
N GLY A 191 -20.77 -4.39 3.06
CA GLY A 191 -21.06 -5.04 4.32
C GLY A 191 -22.27 -4.42 5.01
N ASN A 192 -22.71 -5.03 6.11
CA ASN A 192 -23.82 -4.55 6.91
C ASN A 192 -23.29 -3.89 8.19
N TYR A 193 -23.34 -2.56 8.21
CA TYR A 193 -22.81 -1.74 9.29
C TYR A 193 -23.92 -1.02 10.05
N SER A 194 -23.71 -0.78 11.35
CA SER A 194 -24.62 0.05 12.13
C SER A 194 -24.77 1.44 11.49
N LYS A 195 -26.01 1.93 11.47
CA LYS A 195 -26.32 3.33 11.09
C LYS A 195 -26.45 4.23 12.31
N GLU A 196 -26.44 3.65 13.52
CA GLU A 196 -26.64 4.33 14.77
C GLU A 196 -25.30 4.73 15.40
N ARG A 197 -25.13 6.03 15.60
CA ARG A 197 -23.99 6.57 16.36
C ARG A 197 -24.32 6.49 17.85
N VAL A 198 -23.96 5.38 18.46
CA VAL A 198 -24.08 5.16 19.90
C VAL A 198 -22.80 5.61 20.62
N LYS A 199 -22.95 6.23 21.79
CA LYS A 199 -21.81 6.69 22.60
C LYS A 199 -21.09 5.51 23.26
N GLU A 200 -21.85 4.52 23.71
CA GLU A 200 -21.34 3.31 24.32
C GLU A 200 -21.14 2.22 23.27
N ILE A 201 -19.91 2.08 22.81
CA ILE A 201 -19.53 1.15 21.74
C ILE A 201 -18.91 -0.14 22.25
N TYR A 202 -18.78 -0.33 23.57
CA TYR A 202 -18.03 -1.44 24.16
C TYR A 202 -18.33 -2.82 23.58
N THR A 203 -17.27 -3.45 23.07
CA THR A 203 -17.22 -4.84 22.63
C THR A 203 -16.12 -5.59 23.41
N PRO A 204 -16.45 -6.68 24.14
CA PRO A 204 -15.48 -7.45 24.92
C PRO A 204 -14.67 -8.45 24.09
N GLU A 205 -15.17 -8.79 22.90
CA GLU A 205 -14.59 -9.71 21.92
C GLU A 205 -14.87 -9.19 20.51
N PHE A 206 -14.14 -9.71 19.52
CA PHE A 206 -14.36 -9.42 18.11
C PHE A 206 -14.39 -10.71 17.30
N THR A 207 -15.02 -10.65 16.13
CA THR A 207 -15.23 -11.82 15.27
C THR A 207 -14.59 -11.63 13.90
N PHE A 208 -13.79 -12.59 13.47
CA PHE A 208 -13.39 -12.73 12.07
C PHE A 208 -14.55 -13.35 11.30
N VAL A 209 -14.97 -12.69 10.22
CA VAL A 209 -16.12 -13.06 9.41
C VAL A 209 -15.63 -13.33 7.98
N ASN A 210 -15.85 -14.54 7.51
CA ASN A 210 -15.77 -14.91 6.09
C ASN A 210 -17.13 -15.50 5.68
N ASN A 211 -17.41 -15.60 4.38
CA ASN A 211 -18.65 -16.15 3.84
C ASN A 211 -19.01 -17.53 4.40
N ASP A 212 -18.03 -18.33 4.81
CA ASP A 212 -18.22 -19.71 5.23
C ASP A 212 -18.13 -19.93 6.75
N VAL A 213 -17.38 -19.08 7.49
CA VAL A 213 -17.04 -19.32 8.90
C VAL A 213 -16.87 -18.01 9.67
N ASN A 214 -17.40 -17.99 10.90
CA ASN A 214 -17.15 -16.96 11.90
C ASN A 214 -16.26 -17.50 13.02
N VAL A 215 -15.15 -16.80 13.31
CA VAL A 215 -14.23 -17.16 14.40
C VAL A 215 -14.14 -16.00 15.39
N THR A 216 -14.61 -16.20 16.61
CA THR A 216 -14.55 -15.17 17.67
C THR A 216 -13.23 -15.24 18.43
N ALA A 217 -12.54 -14.11 18.52
CA ALA A 217 -11.33 -13.94 19.28
C ALA A 217 -11.65 -13.63 20.75
N LYS A 218 -11.53 -14.64 21.61
CA LYS A 218 -11.85 -14.56 23.05
C LYS A 218 -10.65 -14.28 23.95
N ASP A 219 -9.45 -14.69 23.51
CA ASP A 219 -8.24 -14.62 24.31
C ASP A 219 -7.00 -14.41 23.44
N ILE A 220 -6.43 -13.22 23.54
CA ILE A 220 -5.19 -12.84 22.84
C ILE A 220 -3.95 -12.93 23.75
N SER A 221 -4.08 -13.58 24.92
CA SER A 221 -2.94 -13.85 25.79
C SER A 221 -1.84 -14.66 25.09
N GLY A 222 -0.60 -14.48 25.54
CA GLY A 222 0.58 -15.14 24.98
C GLY A 222 1.13 -14.53 23.68
N ILE A 223 0.44 -13.54 23.09
CA ILE A 223 0.94 -12.77 21.95
C ILE A 223 1.91 -11.69 22.43
N GLU A 224 2.98 -11.45 21.67
CA GLU A 224 3.96 -10.40 21.94
C GLU A 224 3.29 -9.02 21.99
N ARG A 225 3.62 -8.25 23.02
CA ARG A 225 3.25 -6.83 23.12
C ARG A 225 4.44 -5.96 22.76
N ARG A 226 4.16 -4.88 22.01
CA ARG A 226 5.17 -3.88 21.66
C ARG A 226 4.72 -2.50 22.08
N LYS A 227 5.70 -1.73 22.55
CA LYS A 227 5.55 -0.30 22.83
C LYS A 227 5.86 0.49 21.58
N PHE A 228 5.03 1.49 21.31
CA PHE A 228 5.20 2.40 20.20
C PHE A 228 4.96 3.83 20.67
N ARG A 229 5.83 4.75 20.27
CA ARG A 229 5.64 6.18 20.48
C ARG A 229 5.00 6.78 19.24
N GLY A 230 3.72 7.11 19.35
CA GLY A 230 2.95 7.77 18.30
C GLY A 230 3.13 9.28 18.32
N LEU A 231 3.19 9.86 17.13
CA LEU A 231 3.03 11.29 16.88
C LEU A 231 1.70 11.45 16.15
N GLY A 232 0.65 11.82 16.88
CA GLY A 232 -0.71 11.79 16.34
C GLY A 232 -0.97 12.99 15.44
N TYR A 233 -1.39 12.73 14.20
CA TYR A 233 -1.91 13.74 13.29
C TYR A 233 -3.17 13.17 12.61
N GLY A 234 -4.29 13.88 12.70
CA GLY A 234 -5.53 13.48 12.02
C GLY A 234 -5.78 14.37 10.80
N HIS A 235 -6.18 13.79 9.67
CA HIS A 235 -6.36 14.53 8.42
C HIS A 235 -7.29 15.75 8.58
N GLY A 236 -8.41 15.57 9.29
CA GLY A 236 -9.36 16.66 9.55
C GLY A 236 -9.12 17.46 10.84
N MET A 237 -8.29 16.95 11.76
CA MET A 237 -8.21 17.45 13.13
C MET A 237 -6.82 17.96 13.53
N GLY A 238 -5.83 17.86 12.64
CA GLY A 238 -4.47 18.31 12.85
C GLY A 238 -3.74 17.54 13.94
N TRP A 239 -2.79 18.22 14.59
CA TRP A 239 -1.94 17.68 15.65
C TRP A 239 -2.76 17.17 16.85
N LYS A 240 -2.44 15.95 17.31
CA LYS A 240 -3.09 15.27 18.44
C LYS A 240 -2.18 15.05 19.64
N GLY A 241 -0.92 15.45 19.56
CA GLY A 241 0.06 15.22 20.62
C GLY A 241 0.91 13.97 20.38
N THR A 242 1.70 13.64 21.39
CA THR A 242 2.50 12.42 21.42
C THR A 242 1.91 11.46 22.44
N GLU A 243 1.84 10.17 22.10
CA GLU A 243 1.33 9.13 22.98
C GLU A 243 2.29 7.93 22.97
N GLU A 244 2.51 7.32 24.13
CA GLU A 244 3.13 6.00 24.18
C GLU A 244 2.01 4.97 24.32
N VAL A 245 1.93 4.05 23.37
CA VAL A 245 0.93 2.99 23.33
C VAL A 245 1.59 1.63 23.39
N GLU A 246 0.96 0.68 24.08
CA GLU A 246 1.42 -0.70 24.18
C GLU A 246 0.30 -1.66 23.77
N GLY A 247 0.51 -2.42 22.70
CA GLY A 247 -0.49 -3.33 22.14
C GLY A 247 0.11 -4.62 21.62
N PHE A 248 -0.76 -5.57 21.32
CA PHE A 248 -0.41 -6.85 20.70
C PHE A 248 -0.09 -6.65 19.22
N VAL A 249 0.92 -7.34 18.71
CA VAL A 249 1.27 -7.30 17.29
C VAL A 249 0.14 -7.94 16.47
N PHE A 250 -0.52 -7.15 15.63
CA PHE A 250 -1.81 -7.56 15.04
C PHE A 250 -1.71 -8.72 14.05
N LYS A 251 -0.60 -8.83 13.30
CA LYS A 251 -0.37 -10.01 12.45
C LYS A 251 -0.33 -11.32 13.24
N ASP A 252 0.17 -11.29 14.48
CA ASP A 252 0.23 -12.48 15.34
C ASP A 252 -1.15 -12.79 15.93
N VAL A 253 -1.98 -11.77 16.16
CA VAL A 253 -3.40 -11.95 16.49
C VAL A 253 -4.15 -12.65 15.34
N ILE A 254 -3.94 -12.19 14.11
CA ILE A 254 -4.52 -12.84 12.92
C ILE A 254 -4.05 -14.30 12.84
N ASN A 255 -2.74 -14.56 12.95
CA ASN A 255 -2.17 -15.90 12.86
C ASN A 255 -2.63 -16.85 13.98
N LYS A 256 -3.05 -16.33 15.14
CA LYS A 256 -3.61 -17.14 16.23
C LYS A 256 -4.98 -17.71 15.88
N TYR A 257 -5.78 -17.02 15.06
CA TYR A 257 -7.17 -17.38 14.78
C TYR A 257 -7.42 -17.83 13.35
N LEU A 258 -6.58 -17.43 12.40
CA LEU A 258 -6.73 -17.72 10.99
C LEU A 258 -5.50 -18.43 10.44
N THR A 259 -5.73 -19.41 9.58
CA THR A 259 -4.68 -19.97 8.73
C THR A 259 -4.61 -19.14 7.45
N ILE A 260 -3.49 -18.44 7.26
CA ILE A 260 -3.26 -17.64 6.06
C ILE A 260 -2.64 -18.53 4.99
N ASP A 261 -3.34 -18.69 3.86
CA ASP A 261 -2.73 -19.22 2.63
C ASP A 261 -1.97 -18.07 1.94
N GLU A 262 -0.70 -18.31 1.62
CA GLU A 262 0.18 -17.35 0.93
C GLU A 262 -0.43 -16.82 -0.37
N LYS A 263 -1.20 -17.65 -1.09
CA LYS A 263 -1.90 -17.25 -2.31
C LYS A 263 -2.93 -16.15 -2.06
N GLN A 264 -3.42 -16.03 -0.84
CA GLN A 264 -4.44 -15.05 -0.44
C GLN A 264 -3.82 -13.71 0.00
N ILE A 265 -2.53 -13.66 0.34
CA ILE A 265 -1.87 -12.44 0.83
C ILE A 265 -2.00 -11.30 -0.19
N ALA A 266 -1.86 -11.62 -1.48
CA ALA A 266 -1.91 -10.62 -2.56
C ALA A 266 -3.33 -10.15 -2.90
N SER A 267 -4.36 -10.93 -2.57
CA SER A 267 -5.73 -10.72 -3.07
C SER A 267 -6.78 -10.50 -1.97
N THR A 268 -6.38 -10.49 -0.71
CA THR A 268 -7.31 -10.37 0.43
C THR A 268 -7.35 -8.95 0.99
N ILE A 269 -8.56 -8.43 1.16
CA ILE A 269 -8.87 -7.22 1.92
C ILE A 269 -9.58 -7.63 3.22
N LEU A 270 -9.18 -6.99 4.31
CA LEU A 270 -9.87 -7.03 5.60
C LEU A 270 -10.63 -5.72 5.79
N CYS A 271 -11.90 -5.77 6.18
CA CYS A 271 -12.64 -4.61 6.67
C CYS A 271 -12.83 -4.75 8.17
N ILE A 272 -12.26 -3.82 8.93
CA ILE A 272 -12.28 -3.82 10.39
C ILE A 272 -13.25 -2.75 10.83
N SER A 273 -14.28 -3.16 11.56
CA SER A 273 -15.40 -2.30 11.93
C SER A 273 -15.67 -2.28 13.43
N ALA A 274 -16.27 -1.18 13.86
CA ALA A 274 -16.73 -0.92 15.21
C ALA A 274 -18.26 -0.91 15.26
N LYS A 275 -18.79 -1.01 16.49
CA LYS A 275 -20.24 -1.07 16.75
C LYS A 275 -21.03 0.17 16.31
N ASP A 276 -20.38 1.33 16.23
CA ASP A 276 -20.98 2.57 15.73
C ASP A 276 -21.01 2.70 14.20
N GLY A 277 -20.58 1.65 13.49
CA GLY A 277 -20.52 1.60 12.03
C GLY A 277 -19.26 2.21 11.42
N TYR A 278 -18.32 2.69 12.24
CA TYR A 278 -17.00 3.06 11.75
C TYR A 278 -16.27 1.84 11.21
N ARG A 279 -15.58 1.99 10.08
CA ARG A 279 -14.96 0.88 9.36
C ARG A 279 -13.79 1.32 8.51
N VAL A 280 -12.79 0.45 8.39
CA VAL A 280 -11.55 0.72 7.66
C VAL A 280 -11.08 -0.55 6.96
N THR A 281 -10.64 -0.41 5.71
CA THR A 281 -10.01 -1.51 4.97
C THR A 281 -8.50 -1.59 5.22
N TYR A 282 -8.00 -2.81 5.19
CA TYR A 282 -6.57 -3.14 5.18
C TYR A 282 -6.33 -4.24 4.14
N SER A 283 -5.27 -4.15 3.36
CA SER A 283 -4.82 -5.31 2.58
C SER A 283 -4.19 -6.33 3.53
N LEU A 284 -4.37 -7.62 3.27
CA LEU A 284 -3.71 -8.63 4.11
C LEU A 284 -2.19 -8.48 4.05
N SER A 285 -1.65 -8.18 2.86
CA SER A 285 -0.22 -7.89 2.65
C SER A 285 0.30 -6.75 3.54
N GLU A 286 -0.42 -5.64 3.66
CA GLU A 286 0.06 -4.52 4.49
C GLU A 286 0.17 -4.89 5.96
N ILE A 287 -0.54 -5.92 6.44
CA ILE A 287 -0.47 -6.36 7.84
C ILE A 287 0.60 -7.43 8.04
N VAL A 288 0.66 -8.44 7.16
CA VAL A 288 1.45 -9.66 7.42
C VAL A 288 2.75 -9.76 6.62
N ASN A 289 2.91 -8.94 5.57
CA ASN A 289 4.03 -9.01 4.64
C ASN A 289 4.93 -7.77 4.69
N ARG A 290 4.94 -6.99 5.78
CA ARG A 290 5.79 -5.79 5.88
C ARG A 290 7.27 -6.10 6.12
N ASN A 291 8.16 -5.26 5.60
CA ASN A 291 9.61 -5.35 5.76
C ASN A 291 10.26 -4.18 6.53
N ASP A 292 9.45 -3.24 7.03
CA ASP A 292 9.91 -1.96 7.57
C ASP A 292 9.86 -1.88 9.11
N MET A 293 9.52 -3.00 9.76
CA MET A 293 9.38 -3.13 11.22
C MET A 293 8.28 -2.26 11.85
N ASN A 294 7.40 -1.64 11.05
CA ASN A 294 6.23 -0.94 11.57
C ASN A 294 5.02 -1.88 11.55
N ASP A 295 4.70 -2.49 12.68
CA ASP A 295 3.56 -3.40 12.80
C ASP A 295 2.30 -2.67 13.29
N PHE A 296 1.13 -3.12 12.82
CA PHE A 296 -0.16 -2.72 13.38
C PHE A 296 -0.29 -3.27 14.80
N LEU A 297 -0.86 -2.48 15.71
CA LEU A 297 -1.02 -2.86 17.11
C LEU A 297 -2.49 -2.94 17.49
N LEU A 298 -2.88 -4.03 18.14
CA LEU A 298 -4.16 -4.15 18.81
C LEU A 298 -3.98 -3.79 20.28
N ILE A 299 -4.43 -2.61 20.67
CA ILE A 299 -4.34 -2.11 22.04
C ILE A 299 -5.52 -2.65 22.83
N GLU A 300 -5.24 -3.29 23.96
CA GLU A 300 -6.25 -3.66 24.95
C GLU A 300 -6.43 -2.51 25.95
N LYS A 301 -7.64 -1.95 26.00
CA LYS A 301 -8.06 -0.96 26.98
C LYS A 301 -9.03 -1.59 27.98
N ASN A 302 -8.77 -1.39 29.27
CA ASN A 302 -9.67 -1.88 30.30
C ASN A 302 -10.87 -0.95 30.46
N SER A 303 -12.06 -1.52 30.43
CA SER A 303 -13.28 -0.95 31.04
C SER A 303 -13.80 0.39 30.50
N SER A 304 -13.44 0.79 29.27
CA SER A 304 -13.99 2.01 28.66
C SER A 304 -15.24 1.71 27.83
N LEU A 305 -16.40 2.19 28.29
CA LEU A 305 -17.66 2.04 27.55
C LEU A 305 -17.65 2.76 26.18
N GLU A 306 -16.87 3.83 26.07
CA GLU A 306 -16.80 4.69 24.88
C GLU A 306 -15.64 4.34 23.93
N GLU A 307 -14.63 3.59 24.41
CA GLU A 307 -13.49 3.21 23.56
C GLU A 307 -13.45 1.73 23.23
N GLY A 308 -14.18 0.89 23.96
CA GLY A 308 -14.13 -0.56 23.79
C GLY A 308 -12.91 -1.23 24.40
N LYS A 309 -12.90 -2.56 24.33
CA LYS A 309 -11.77 -3.36 24.84
C LYS A 309 -10.59 -3.36 23.89
N TYR A 310 -10.84 -3.50 22.58
CA TYR A 310 -9.78 -3.65 21.58
C TYR A 310 -9.78 -2.51 20.57
N ASN A 311 -8.66 -1.81 20.48
CA ASN A 311 -8.45 -0.70 19.54
C ASN A 311 -7.32 -1.05 18.58
N LEU A 312 -7.62 -1.10 17.29
CA LEU A 312 -6.59 -1.25 16.27
C LEU A 312 -5.94 0.10 15.99
N VAL A 313 -4.62 0.13 16.06
CA VAL A 313 -3.79 1.29 15.74
C VAL A 313 -2.89 1.00 14.55
N ALA A 314 -3.04 1.84 13.52
CA ALA A 314 -2.24 1.81 12.30
C ALA A 314 -0.94 2.60 12.48
N THR A 315 0.03 2.03 13.20
CA THR A 315 1.34 2.67 13.43
C THR A 315 2.14 3.01 12.15
N PRO A 316 1.99 2.27 11.02
CA PRO A 316 2.64 2.65 9.76
C PRO A 316 2.07 3.91 9.11
N ASP A 317 0.88 4.35 9.54
CA ASP A 317 0.19 5.46 8.93
C ASP A 317 0.72 6.80 9.43
N PHE A 318 0.67 7.80 8.55
CA PHE A 318 0.90 9.19 8.88
C PHE A 318 -0.33 9.77 9.60
N PHE A 319 -1.51 9.42 9.12
CA PHE A 319 -2.78 9.89 9.67
C PHE A 319 -3.41 8.84 10.61
N VAL A 320 -3.89 9.28 11.78
CA VAL A 320 -4.54 8.40 12.77
C VAL A 320 -5.98 8.01 12.41
N ASP A 321 -6.50 8.52 11.30
CA ASP A 321 -7.86 8.27 10.82
C ASP A 321 -8.13 6.77 10.61
N ARG A 322 -7.09 5.96 10.35
CA ARG A 322 -7.22 4.50 10.24
C ARG A 322 -7.12 3.76 11.57
N ASN A 323 -7.26 4.43 12.70
CA ASN A 323 -7.41 3.73 13.97
C ASN A 323 -8.88 3.35 14.17
N VAL A 324 -9.14 2.09 14.52
CA VAL A 324 -10.49 1.59 14.79
C VAL A 324 -10.61 1.33 16.29
N ARG A 325 -11.50 2.06 16.95
CA ARG A 325 -11.81 1.84 18.37
C ARG A 325 -12.90 0.79 18.50
N SER A 326 -12.90 0.05 19.60
CA SER A 326 -13.92 -0.97 19.88
C SER A 326 -14.18 -1.91 18.70
N VAL A 327 -13.11 -2.58 18.24
CA VAL A 327 -13.19 -3.55 17.15
C VAL A 327 -14.29 -4.58 17.47
N GLU A 328 -15.22 -4.74 16.55
CA GLU A 328 -16.36 -5.66 16.65
C GLU A 328 -16.21 -6.79 15.64
N LYS A 329 -15.94 -6.45 14.38
CA LYS A 329 -15.86 -7.42 13.28
C LYS A 329 -14.65 -7.14 12.39
N ILE A 330 -14.07 -8.22 11.89
CA ILE A 330 -13.03 -8.23 10.86
C ILE A 330 -13.58 -9.07 9.71
N GLU A 331 -14.16 -8.41 8.71
CA GLU A 331 -14.69 -9.06 7.52
C GLU A 331 -13.58 -9.33 6.50
N ILE A 332 -13.56 -10.52 5.93
CA ILE A 332 -12.49 -11.00 5.05
C ILE A 332 -13.04 -11.17 3.64
N LEU A 333 -12.47 -10.44 2.68
CA LEU A 333 -12.82 -10.53 1.27
C LEU A 333 -11.61 -10.97 0.46
N ASN A 334 -11.69 -12.15 -0.16
CA ASN A 334 -10.74 -12.57 -1.18
C ASN A 334 -11.22 -12.14 -2.57
N VAL A 335 -10.45 -11.27 -3.22
CA VAL A 335 -10.73 -10.78 -4.58
C VAL A 335 -10.20 -11.81 -5.59
N LYS A 336 -11.12 -12.48 -6.27
CA LYS A 336 -10.81 -13.42 -7.36
C LYS A 336 -10.58 -12.72 -8.70
#